data_AF-A0A024QCK1-F1
#
_entry.id   AF-A0A024QCK1-F1
#
_cell.length_a   1.000
_cell.length_b   1.000
_cell.length_c   1.000
_cell.angle_alpha   90.00
_cell.angle_beta   90.00
_cell.angle_gamma   90.00
#
_symmetry.space_group_name_H-M   'P 1'
#
loop_
_entity.id
_entity.type
_entity.pdbx_description
1 polymer ?
#
loop_
_entity_poly.entity_id
_entity_poly.type
_entity_poly.pdbx_seq_one_letter_code
_entity_poly.pdbx_strand_id
1 'polypeptide(L)'
;MKKHNGFTLIEVTIAVSILFSTIVILLPLISLLQTERQVLSDRRMIAYKLHDELQPYLWGVNSDLPSHFEKKIESKTVQFSMVTITESSLLKGCAKWNNAKQTKEVFCLFGKP
;
A
#
# COMPACT_ATOMS: atom_id res chain seq x y z
N MET A 1 13.20 29.32 -58.26
CA MET A 1 13.30 28.32 -57.16
C MET A 1 12.26 28.66 -56.11
N LYS A 2 11.20 27.85 -55.95
CA LYS A 2 10.18 28.08 -54.91
C LYS A 2 10.66 27.43 -53.60
N LYS A 3 10.85 28.24 -52.56
CA LYS A 3 11.26 27.81 -51.22
C LYS A 3 10.01 27.29 -50.49
N HIS A 4 9.89 25.97 -50.36
CA HIS A 4 8.78 25.35 -49.64
C HIS A 4 9.10 25.37 -48.13
N ASN A 5 8.74 26.46 -47.43
CA ASN A 5 8.80 26.56 -45.97
C ASN A 5 7.56 25.92 -45.31
N GLY A 6 7.09 24.78 -45.83
CA GLY A 6 5.87 24.13 -45.38
C GLY A 6 6.18 22.94 -44.48
N PHE A 7 5.62 22.95 -43.26
CA PHE A 7 5.50 21.79 -42.39
C PHE A 7 5.11 20.57 -43.23
N THR A 8 5.99 19.59 -43.34
CA THR A 8 5.70 18.41 -44.17
C THR A 8 4.77 17.47 -43.40
N LEU A 9 3.83 16.81 -44.10
CA LEU A 9 2.93 15.82 -43.47
C LEU A 9 3.73 14.71 -42.74
N ILE A 10 4.92 14.38 -43.23
CA ILE A 10 5.85 13.43 -42.61
C ILE A 10 6.32 13.94 -41.24
N GLU A 11 6.73 15.21 -41.16
CA GLU A 11 7.16 15.83 -39.90
C GLU A 11 6.05 15.84 -38.85
N VAL A 12 4.81 16.18 -39.26
CA VAL A 12 3.64 16.11 -38.39
C VAL A 12 3.39 14.68 -37.91
N THR A 13 3.50 13.69 -38.81
CA THR A 13 3.28 12.29 -38.48
C THR A 13 4.31 11.76 -37.49
N ILE A 14 5.59 12.12 -37.67
CA ILE A 14 6.65 11.77 -36.73
C ILE A 14 6.41 12.41 -35.36
N ALA A 15 6.09 13.71 -35.32
CA ALA A 15 5.81 14.42 -34.06
C ALA A 15 4.63 13.81 -33.30
N VAL A 16 3.53 13.50 -33.99
CA VAL A 16 2.35 12.83 -33.41
C VAL A 16 2.70 11.43 -32.92
N SER A 17 3.55 10.69 -33.63
CA SER A 17 3.95 9.34 -33.21
C SER A 17 4.77 9.34 -31.91
N ILE A 18 5.66 10.32 -31.76
CA ILE A 18 6.43 10.54 -30.53
C ILE A 18 5.48 10.93 -29.38
N LEU A 19 4.55 11.83 -29.65
CA LEU A 19 3.55 12.24 -28.67
C LEU A 19 2.69 11.06 -28.20
N PHE A 20 2.17 10.23 -29.11
CA PHE A 20 1.39 9.05 -28.72
C PHE A 20 2.24 8.04 -27.95
N SER A 21 3.48 7.78 -28.39
CA SER A 21 4.38 6.86 -27.69
C SER A 21 4.63 7.30 -26.25
N THR A 22 4.87 8.60 -26.04
CA THR A 22 5.07 9.16 -24.70
C THR A 22 3.82 9.05 -23.83
N ILE A 23 2.63 9.36 -24.37
CA ILE A 23 1.36 9.22 -23.64
C ILE A 23 1.12 7.77 -23.23
N VAL A 24 1.32 6.82 -24.15
CA VAL A 24 1.13 5.39 -23.91
C VAL A 24 2.05 4.86 -22.81
N ILE A 25 3.25 5.41 -22.66
CA ILE A 25 4.19 5.03 -21.58
C ILE A 25 3.83 5.72 -20.27
N LEU A 26 3.54 7.03 -20.30
CA LEU A 26 3.33 7.82 -19.09
C LEU A 26 2.04 7.44 -18.35
N LEU A 27 0.95 7.17 -19.07
CA LEU A 27 -0.33 6.81 -18.46
C LEU A 27 -0.24 5.60 -17.50
N PRO A 28 0.24 4.41 -17.94
CA PRO A 28 0.35 3.26 -17.05
C PRO A 28 1.40 3.49 -15.96
N LEU A 29 2.47 4.24 -16.23
CA LEU A 29 3.50 4.53 -15.24
C LEU A 29 3.00 5.40 -14.09
N ILE A 30 2.19 6.41 -14.38
CA ILE A 30 1.54 7.24 -13.36
C ILE A 30 0.56 6.41 -12.53
N SER A 31 -0.26 5.58 -13.20
CA SER A 31 -1.21 4.68 -12.52
C SER A 31 -0.50 3.69 -11.58
N LEU A 32 0.62 3.11 -12.02
CA LEU A 32 1.45 2.24 -11.21
C LEU A 32 1.98 2.98 -9.98
N LEU A 33 2.56 4.17 -10.15
CA LEU A 33 3.09 4.98 -9.05
C LEU A 33 2.02 5.36 -8.03
N GLN A 34 0.82 5.72 -8.48
CA GLN A 34 -0.30 6.01 -7.59
C GLN A 34 -0.69 4.79 -6.76
N THR A 35 -0.76 3.62 -7.40
CA THR A 35 -1.08 2.35 -6.72
C THR A 35 -0.02 2.00 -5.66
N GLU A 36 1.27 2.13 -5.98
CA GLU A 36 2.35 1.88 -5.01
C GLU A 36 2.31 2.84 -3.82
N ARG A 37 2.06 4.13 -4.09
CA ARG A 37 1.91 5.13 -3.02
C ARG A 37 0.75 4.78 -2.10
N GLN A 38 -0.36 4.32 -2.65
CA GLN A 38 -1.51 3.89 -1.86
C GLN A 38 -1.17 2.68 -0.98
N VAL A 39 -0.52 1.64 -1.55
CA VAL A 39 -0.05 0.47 -0.77
C VAL A 39 0.83 0.90 0.42
N LEU A 40 1.79 1.80 0.18
CA LEU A 40 2.68 2.28 1.24
C LEU A 40 1.95 3.13 2.30
N SER A 41 1.01 3.97 1.87
CA SER A 41 0.17 4.77 2.77
C SER A 41 -0.69 3.87 3.65
N ASP A 42 -1.35 2.87 3.06
CA ASP A 42 -2.16 1.90 3.78
C ASP A 42 -1.33 1.14 4.83
N ARG A 43 -0.16 0.62 4.41
CA ARG A 43 0.75 -0.11 5.30
C ARG A 43 1.14 0.75 6.51
N ARG A 44 1.47 2.03 6.29
CA ARG A 44 1.84 2.93 7.38
C ARG A 44 0.67 3.18 8.32
N MET A 45 -0.51 3.47 7.79
CA MET A 45 -1.71 3.70 8.59
C MET A 45 -2.08 2.46 9.42
N ILE A 46 -2.09 1.28 8.80
CA ILE A 46 -2.42 0.02 9.48
C ILE A 46 -1.34 -0.34 10.51
N ALA A 47 -0.06 -0.06 10.24
CA ALA A 47 1.01 -0.25 11.21
C ALA A 47 0.82 0.63 12.45
N TYR A 48 0.44 1.90 12.29
CA TYR A 48 0.13 2.77 13.43
C TYR A 48 -1.08 2.27 14.21
N LYS A 49 -2.15 1.85 13.52
CA LYS A 49 -3.30 1.26 14.20
C LYS A 49 -2.96 -0.04 14.91
N LEU A 50 -2.20 -0.92 14.30
CA LEU A 50 -1.71 -2.14 14.94
C LEU A 50 -0.89 -1.82 16.19
N HIS A 51 -0.05 -0.78 16.13
CA HIS A 51 0.72 -0.32 17.28
C HIS A 51 -0.21 0.13 18.42
N ASP A 52 -1.19 0.99 18.13
CA ASP A 52 -2.17 1.46 19.12
C ASP A 52 -2.96 0.30 19.74
N GLU A 53 -3.41 -0.66 18.92
CA GLU A 53 -4.16 -1.83 19.38
C GLU A 53 -3.31 -2.81 20.19
N LEU A 54 -1.98 -2.80 20.01
CA LEU A 54 -1.05 -3.66 20.75
C LEU A 54 -0.77 -3.14 22.16
N GLN A 55 -0.78 -1.80 22.37
CA GLN A 55 -0.42 -1.19 23.65
C GLN A 55 -1.22 -1.70 24.87
N PRO A 56 -2.56 -1.87 24.82
CA PRO A 56 -3.32 -2.35 25.97
C PRO A 56 -2.93 -3.76 26.42
N TYR A 57 -2.51 -4.61 25.48
CA TYR A 57 -2.04 -5.97 25.77
C TYR A 57 -0.63 -5.96 26.35
N LEU A 58 0.23 -5.04 25.92
CA LEU A 58 1.57 -4.86 26.48
C LEU A 58 1.50 -4.33 27.92
N TRP A 59 0.63 -3.36 28.21
CA TRP A 59 0.48 -2.80 29.55
C TRP A 59 -0.36 -3.65 30.51
N GLY A 60 -0.80 -4.84 30.10
CA GLY A 60 -1.60 -5.73 30.95
C GLY A 60 -3.02 -5.23 31.24
N VAL A 61 -3.51 -4.23 30.50
CA VAL A 61 -4.91 -3.75 30.58
C VAL A 61 -5.85 -4.78 29.94
N ASN A 62 -5.42 -5.40 28.84
CA ASN A 62 -6.12 -6.51 28.19
C ASN A 62 -5.28 -7.78 28.31
N SER A 63 -5.78 -8.78 29.04
CA SER A 63 -5.11 -10.07 29.25
C SER A 63 -5.64 -11.21 28.37
N ASP A 64 -6.71 -10.98 27.61
CA ASP A 64 -7.36 -12.02 26.81
C ASP A 64 -6.57 -12.27 25.52
N LEU A 65 -5.61 -13.19 25.62
CA LEU A 65 -4.78 -13.67 24.53
C LEU A 65 -4.96 -15.20 24.36
N PRO A 66 -5.08 -15.71 23.13
CA PRO A 66 -5.02 -15.00 21.86
C PRO A 66 -6.31 -14.22 21.54
N SER A 67 -6.16 -13.09 20.85
CA SER A 67 -7.29 -12.25 20.43
C SER A 67 -7.31 -12.08 18.92
N HIS A 68 -8.49 -12.27 18.33
CA HIS A 68 -8.74 -12.08 16.90
C HIS A 68 -9.96 -11.18 16.74
N PHE A 69 -9.80 -10.09 15.99
CA PHE A 69 -10.90 -9.17 15.72
C PHE A 69 -10.71 -8.48 14.38
N GLU A 70 -11.82 -7.99 13.83
CA GLU A 70 -11.80 -7.22 12.60
C GLU A 70 -12.13 -5.77 12.90
N LYS A 71 -11.45 -4.85 12.22
CA LYS A 71 -11.74 -3.43 12.30
C LYS A 71 -11.75 -2.84 10.90
N LYS A 72 -12.73 -1.98 10.66
CA LYS A 72 -12.80 -1.20 9.44
C LYS A 72 -11.91 0.03 9.59
N ILE A 73 -10.88 0.12 8.77
CA ILE A 73 -9.99 1.28 8.69
C ILE A 73 -10.25 1.92 7.33
N GLU A 74 -10.86 3.10 7.35
CA GLU A 74 -11.41 3.78 6.16
C GLU A 74 -12.39 2.89 5.38
N SER A 75 -11.99 2.41 4.20
CA SER A 75 -12.77 1.53 3.32
C SER A 75 -12.32 0.06 3.38
N LYS A 76 -11.35 -0.29 4.23
CA LYS A 76 -10.73 -1.61 4.29
C LYS A 76 -11.10 -2.36 5.56
N THR A 77 -11.43 -3.63 5.40
CA THR A 77 -11.53 -4.56 6.54
C THR A 77 -10.14 -5.11 6.84
N VAL A 78 -9.67 -4.86 8.06
CA VAL A 78 -8.37 -5.33 8.54
C VAL A 78 -8.60 -6.34 9.66
N GLN A 79 -7.98 -7.51 9.54
CA GLN A 79 -8.02 -8.56 10.53
C GLN A 79 -6.80 -8.44 11.44
N PHE A 80 -7.04 -8.27 12.73
CA PHE A 80 -6.03 -8.22 13.76
C PHE A 80 -5.90 -9.56 14.49
N SER A 81 -4.68 -9.94 14.82
CA SER A 81 -4.37 -11.13 15.62
C SER A 81 -3.29 -10.82 16.64
N MET A 82 -3.58 -10.98 17.91
CA MET A 82 -2.64 -10.83 19.02
C MET A 82 -2.35 -12.20 19.63
N VAL A 83 -1.07 -12.59 19.68
CA VAL A 83 -0.61 -13.88 20.20
C VAL A 83 0.66 -13.72 21.02
N THR A 84 0.76 -14.41 22.15
CA THR A 84 2.00 -14.49 22.93
C THR A 84 2.90 -15.57 22.37
N ILE A 85 4.18 -15.25 22.17
CA ILE A 85 5.20 -16.22 21.77
C ILE A 85 5.83 -16.79 23.04
N THR A 86 5.46 -18.03 23.37
CA THR A 86 5.85 -18.71 24.62
C THR A 86 7.36 -18.84 24.78
N GLU A 87 8.11 -18.97 23.68
CA GLU A 87 9.56 -19.16 23.71
C GLU A 87 10.35 -17.89 24.06
N SER A 88 9.84 -16.70 23.72
CA SER A 88 10.55 -15.43 23.86
C SER A 88 9.89 -14.45 24.83
N SER A 89 8.73 -14.81 25.41
CA SER A 89 7.89 -13.92 26.23
C SER A 89 7.46 -12.62 25.51
N LEU A 90 7.49 -12.62 24.18
CA LEU A 90 7.09 -11.47 23.36
C LEU A 90 5.64 -11.59 22.94
N LEU A 91 4.94 -10.46 22.94
CA LEU A 91 3.64 -10.33 22.33
C LEU A 91 3.79 -10.00 20.85
N LYS A 92 3.12 -10.76 19.99
CA LYS A 92 3.07 -10.55 18.54
C LYS A 92 1.67 -10.10 18.14
N GLY A 93 1.57 -8.89 17.60
CA GLY A 93 0.39 -8.41 16.92
C GLY A 93 0.58 -8.47 15.42
N CYS A 94 -0.39 -8.97 14.66
CA CYS A 94 -0.39 -8.91 13.20
C CYS A 94 -1.69 -8.32 12.68
N ALA A 95 -1.58 -7.57 11.59
CA ALA A 95 -2.68 -7.08 10.80
C ALA A 95 -2.65 -7.74 9.42
N LYS A 96 -3.81 -8.17 8.92
CA LYS A 96 -3.99 -8.76 7.58
C LYS A 96 -5.07 -8.00 6.82
N TRP A 97 -4.80 -7.63 5.58
CA TRP A 97 -5.75 -6.91 4.73
C TRP A 97 -5.48 -7.16 3.24
N ASN A 98 -6.41 -6.76 2.37
CA ASN A 98 -6.17 -6.66 0.94
C ASN A 98 -5.69 -5.25 0.60
N ASN A 99 -4.50 -5.13 0.01
CA ASN A 99 -3.93 -3.84 -0.35
C ASN A 99 -4.52 -3.28 -1.66
N ALA A 100 -4.08 -2.10 -2.09
CA ALA A 100 -4.57 -1.46 -3.31
C ALA A 100 -4.31 -2.28 -4.60
N LYS A 101 -3.39 -3.24 -4.57
CA LYS A 101 -3.12 -4.19 -5.67
C LYS A 101 -4.00 -5.44 -5.60
N GLN A 102 -4.98 -5.48 -4.70
CA GLN A 102 -5.82 -6.66 -4.44
C GLN A 102 -5.03 -7.89 -3.98
N THR A 103 -3.83 -7.69 -3.41
CA THR A 103 -3.05 -8.77 -2.83
C THR A 103 -3.19 -8.79 -1.31
N LYS A 104 -3.21 -10.00 -0.74
CA LYS A 104 -3.25 -10.20 0.71
C LYS A 104 -1.90 -9.79 1.30
N GLU A 105 -1.95 -8.83 2.21
CA GLU A 105 -0.78 -8.29 2.89
C GLU A 105 -0.86 -8.59 4.38
N VAL A 106 0.30 -8.85 4.98
CA VAL A 106 0.44 -9.13 6.41
C VAL A 106 1.56 -8.27 6.96
N PHE A 107 1.27 -7.56 8.05
CA PHE A 107 2.26 -6.79 8.79
C PHE A 107 2.20 -7.16 10.27
N CYS A 108 3.34 -7.44 10.88
CA CYS A 108 3.42 -7.85 12.28
C CYS A 108 4.36 -6.94 13.07
N LEU A 109 3.97 -6.65 14.30
CA LEU A 109 4.76 -5.97 15.30
C LEU A 109 4.97 -6.90 16.50
N PHE A 110 6.07 -6.68 17.20
CA PHE A 110 6.45 -7.43 18.39
C PHE A 110 6.69 -6.43 19.52
N GLY A 111 6.22 -6.74 20.71
CA GLY A 111 6.47 -5.96 21.90
C GLY A 111 6.72 -6.86 23.10
N LYS A 112 7.54 -6.38 24.03
CA LYS A 112 7.69 -7.02 25.33
C LYS A 112 6.72 -6.33 26.30
N PRO A 113 5.84 -7.07 26.99
CA PRO A 113 4.99 -6.50 28.02
C PRO A 113 5.81 -5.95 29.20
#